data_AF-A0A6J1W2G7-F1
#
_entry.id   AF-A0A6J1W2G7-F1
#
_cell.length_a   1.000
_cell.length_b   1.000
_cell.length_c   1.000
_cell.angle_alpha   90.00
_cell.angle_beta   90.00
_cell.angle_gamma   90.00
#
_symmetry.space_group_name_H-M   'P 1'
#
loop_
_entity.id
_entity.type
_entity.pdbx_description
1 polymer ?
#
loop_
_entity_poly.entity_id
_entity_poly.type
_entity_poly.pdbx_seq_one_letter_code
_entity_poly.pdbx_strand_id
1 'polypeptide(L)'
;LFDNYMQQDAHEFLNYLLNTIADLLQEEKKQEKQNGKLQNGSIESDEGEKTELTWVHEIFQGTLTNETRCLNCEAVSSKDEDFLDLSVDVEQNTSITHCL
;
A
#
# COMPACT_ATOMS: atom_id res chain seq x y z
N LEU A 1 14.73 -2.19 -13.92
CA LEU A 1 15.38 -1.14 -13.10
C LEU A 1 16.60 -1.68 -12.37
N PHE A 2 16.45 -2.75 -11.60
CA PHE A 2 17.51 -3.28 -10.71
C PHE A 2 18.56 -4.23 -11.35
N ASP A 3 18.44 -4.57 -12.64
CA ASP A 3 19.38 -5.48 -13.33
C ASP A 3 20.61 -4.75 -13.88
N ASN A 4 21.46 -4.23 -12.99
CA ASN A 4 22.73 -3.61 -13.32
C ASN A 4 23.65 -3.56 -12.07
N TYR A 5 24.87 -3.03 -12.24
CA TYR A 5 25.88 -2.93 -11.18
C TYR A 5 25.94 -1.57 -10.48
N MET A 6 24.99 -0.67 -10.76
CA MET A 6 24.96 0.67 -10.14
C MET A 6 24.35 0.59 -8.73
N GLN A 7 24.80 1.48 -7.84
CA GLN A 7 24.15 1.65 -6.54
C GLN A 7 22.69 2.07 -6.71
N GLN A 8 21.80 1.45 -5.94
CA GLN A 8 20.36 1.70 -5.97
C GLN A 8 19.89 2.22 -4.61
N ASP A 9 18.74 2.88 -4.61
CA ASP A 9 18.06 3.24 -3.37
C ASP A 9 17.38 2.00 -2.77
N ALA A 10 17.72 1.68 -1.51
CA ALA A 10 17.12 0.57 -0.79
C ALA A 10 15.63 0.79 -0.50
N HIS A 11 15.21 2.05 -0.35
CA HIS A 11 13.81 2.41 -0.17
C HIS A 11 12.98 2.11 -1.42
N GLU A 12 13.50 2.45 -2.59
CA GLU A 12 12.86 2.13 -3.87
C GLU A 12 12.74 0.61 -4.07
N PHE A 13 13.79 -0.14 -3.71
CA PHE A 13 13.74 -1.60 -3.78
C PHE A 13 12.73 -2.21 -2.79
N LEU A 14 12.65 -1.70 -1.56
CA LEU A 14 11.67 -2.16 -0.55
C LEU A 14 10.24 -1.96 -1.06
N ASN A 15 9.95 -0.77 -1.59
CA ASN A 15 8.66 -0.44 -2.17
C ASN A 15 8.30 -1.37 -3.33
N TYR A 16 9.23 -1.57 -4.26
CA TYR A 16 9.04 -2.50 -5.36
C TYR A 16 8.76 -3.93 -4.88
N LEU A 17 9.54 -4.41 -3.91
CA LEU A 17 9.43 -5.77 -3.38
C LEU A 17 8.09 -6.02 -2.68
N LEU A 18 7.68 -5.15 -1.76
CA LEU A 18 6.43 -5.32 -1.01
C LEU A 18 5.21 -5.28 -1.93
N ASN A 19 5.15 -4.33 -2.86
CA ASN A 19 4.07 -4.24 -3.84
C ASN A 19 4.04 -5.49 -4.75
N THR A 20 5.20 -5.96 -5.21
CA THR A 20 5.27 -7.18 -6.05
C THR A 20 4.76 -8.41 -5.29
N ILE A 21 5.13 -8.58 -4.01
CA ILE A 21 4.63 -9.69 -3.20
C ILE A 21 3.13 -9.57 -2.99
N ALA A 22 2.63 -8.36 -2.69
CA ALA A 22 1.21 -8.10 -2.50
C ALA A 22 0.39 -8.44 -3.76
N ASP A 23 0.85 -8.01 -4.93
CA ASP A 23 0.20 -8.27 -6.22
C ASP A 23 0.15 -9.77 -6.55
N LEU A 24 1.28 -10.49 -6.36
CA LEU A 24 1.34 -11.93 -6.58
C LEU A 24 0.35 -12.70 -5.70
N LEU A 25 0.27 -12.34 -4.41
CA LEU A 25 -0.67 -12.97 -3.48
C LEU A 25 -2.13 -12.66 -3.81
N GLN A 26 -2.42 -11.45 -4.30
CA GLN A 26 -3.76 -11.10 -4.78
C GLN A 26 -4.12 -11.90 -6.03
N GLU A 27 -3.16 -12.10 -6.94
CA GLU A 27 -3.36 -12.90 -8.15
C GLU A 27 -3.62 -14.36 -7.81
N GLU A 28 -2.84 -14.95 -6.89
CA GLU A 28 -3.05 -16.32 -6.40
C GLU A 28 -4.47 -16.51 -5.82
N LYS A 29 -4.91 -15.61 -4.93
CA LYS A 29 -6.28 -15.65 -4.38
C LYS A 29 -7.37 -15.53 -5.45
N LYS A 30 -7.17 -14.65 -6.45
CA LYS A 30 -8.10 -14.51 -7.58
C LYS A 30 -8.20 -15.81 -8.39
N GLN A 31 -7.08 -16.49 -8.63
CA GLN A 31 -7.05 -17.78 -9.34
C GLN A 31 -7.74 -18.89 -8.54
N GLU A 32 -7.51 -18.97 -7.23
CA GLU A 32 -8.19 -19.94 -6.36
C GLU A 32 -9.72 -19.78 -6.40
N LYS A 33 -10.22 -18.55 -6.37
CA LYS A 33 -11.66 -18.25 -6.48
C LYS A 33 -12.23 -18.64 -7.85
N GLN A 34 -11.50 -18.41 -8.93
CA GLN A 34 -11.94 -18.83 -10.27
C GLN A 34 -11.98 -20.36 -10.39
N ASN A 35 -10.98 -21.05 -9.85
CA ASN A 35 -10.92 -22.52 -9.85
C ASN A 35 -11.98 -23.15 -8.93
N GLY A 36 -12.28 -22.52 -7.79
CA GLY A 36 -13.33 -22.96 -6.86
C GLY A 36 -14.75 -22.73 -7.39
N LYS A 37 -14.99 -21.64 -8.14
CA LYS A 37 -16.29 -21.37 -8.80
C LYS A 37 -16.67 -22.40 -9.86
N LEU A 38 -15.69 -23.10 -10.46
CA LEU A 38 -15.95 -24.19 -11.41
C LEU A 38 -16.50 -25.47 -10.74
N GLN A 39 -16.35 -25.64 -9.41
CA GLN A 39 -16.83 -26.83 -8.70
C GLN A 39 -18.20 -26.65 -8.01
N ASN A 40 -18.59 -25.44 -7.61
CA ASN A 40 -19.89 -25.17 -7.00
C ASN A 40 -20.65 -24.09 -7.78
N GLY A 41 -21.61 -24.52 -8.60
CA GLY A 41 -22.49 -23.68 -9.41
C GLY A 41 -23.52 -22.89 -8.59
N SER A 42 -23.06 -22.02 -7.72
CA SER A 42 -23.91 -21.06 -6.99
C SER A 42 -23.47 -19.63 -7.34
N ILE A 43 -24.35 -18.96 -8.08
CA ILE A 43 -24.29 -17.55 -8.43
C ILE A 43 -24.58 -16.78 -7.14
N GLU A 44 -23.55 -16.27 -6.48
CA GLU A 44 -23.69 -15.26 -5.44
C GLU A 44 -22.92 -14.00 -5.80
N SER A 45 -23.52 -12.91 -5.34
CA SER A 45 -23.58 -11.56 -5.87
C SER A 45 -22.26 -10.80 -5.98
N ASP A 46 -22.26 -9.95 -7.00
CA ASP A 46 -21.42 -8.79 -7.29
C ASP A 46 -21.41 -7.77 -6.12
N GLU A 47 -20.90 -8.17 -4.95
CA GLU A 47 -20.50 -7.22 -3.92
C GLU A 47 -19.11 -6.70 -4.29
N GLY A 48 -19.08 -5.42 -4.68
CA GLY A 48 -17.99 -4.77 -5.42
C GLY A 48 -16.59 -5.13 -4.95
N GLU A 49 -15.68 -5.23 -5.94
CA GLU A 49 -14.25 -5.49 -5.83
C GLU A 49 -13.57 -4.71 -4.69
N LYS A 50 -13.74 -5.15 -3.45
CA LYS A 50 -12.81 -4.87 -2.39
C LYS A 50 -11.65 -5.80 -2.64
N THR A 51 -10.57 -5.25 -3.18
CA THR A 51 -9.30 -5.94 -3.34
C THR A 51 -9.00 -6.67 -2.05
N GLU A 52 -8.94 -8.01 -2.10
CA GLU A 52 -8.73 -8.77 -0.88
C GLU A 52 -7.35 -8.45 -0.32
N LEU A 53 -7.33 -8.00 0.93
CA LEU A 53 -6.09 -7.73 1.64
C LEU A 53 -5.28 -9.03 1.74
N THR A 54 -3.97 -8.88 1.56
CA THR A 54 -2.99 -9.96 1.72
C THR A 54 -2.31 -9.79 3.06
N TRP A 55 -1.57 -10.81 3.51
CA TRP A 55 -0.80 -10.69 4.75
C TRP A 55 0.23 -9.54 4.69
N VAL A 56 0.67 -9.14 3.48
CA VAL A 56 1.54 -7.96 3.31
C VAL A 56 0.82 -6.71 3.81
N HIS A 57 -0.43 -6.54 3.40
CA HIS A 57 -1.25 -5.42 3.87
C HIS A 57 -1.55 -5.54 5.37
N GLU A 58 -1.78 -6.74 5.89
CA GLU A 58 -2.03 -6.94 7.34
C GLU A 58 -0.82 -6.56 8.21
N ILE A 59 0.41 -6.75 7.72
CA ILE A 59 1.63 -6.51 8.49
C ILE A 59 2.18 -5.10 8.27
N PHE A 60 2.17 -4.61 7.02
CA PHE A 60 2.89 -3.40 6.63
C PHE A 60 1.95 -2.23 6.32
N GLN A 61 0.66 -2.45 6.07
CA GLN A 61 -0.23 -1.35 5.71
C GLN A 61 -0.60 -0.50 6.92
N GLY A 62 -0.37 0.80 6.79
CA GLY A 62 -1.00 1.84 7.62
C GLY A 62 -1.83 2.78 6.77
N THR A 63 -2.52 3.71 7.43
CA THR A 63 -3.27 4.79 6.77
C THR A 63 -2.76 6.12 7.30
N LEU A 64 -2.38 7.02 6.39
CA LEU A 64 -1.95 8.39 6.67
C LEU A 64 -3.06 9.36 6.25
N THR A 65 -3.42 10.28 7.14
CA THR A 65 -4.37 11.35 6.83
C THR A 65 -3.61 12.62 6.44
N ASN A 66 -3.60 12.92 5.15
CA ASN A 66 -2.98 14.12 4.59
C ASN A 66 -3.96 15.31 4.66
N GLU A 67 -3.69 16.24 5.58
CA GLU A 67 -4.42 17.51 5.68
C GLU A 67 -3.69 18.62 4.92
N THR A 68 -4.38 19.27 3.99
CA THR A 68 -3.88 20.45 3.28
C THR A 68 -4.77 21.64 3.59
N ARG A 69 -4.17 22.73 4.10
CA ARG A 69 -4.85 24.00 4.37
C ARG A 69 -4.45 25.05 3.35
N CYS A 70 -5.44 25.64 2.68
CA CYS A 70 -5.22 26.80 1.82
C CYS A 70 -4.93 28.05 2.67
N LEU A 71 -3.79 28.68 2.48
CA LEU A 71 -3.39 29.89 3.25
C LEU A 71 -4.14 31.16 2.84
N ASN A 72 -4.95 31.13 1.77
CA ASN A 72 -5.69 32.30 1.30
C ASN A 72 -7.17 32.29 1.70
N CYS A 73 -7.84 31.13 1.60
CA CYS A 73 -9.27 31.01 1.95
C CYS A 73 -9.53 30.16 3.19
N GLU A 74 -8.48 29.67 3.85
CA GLU A 74 -8.53 28.82 5.06
C GLU A 74 -9.27 27.48 4.88
N ALA A 75 -9.68 27.14 3.66
CA ALA A 75 -10.27 25.84 3.35
C ALA A 75 -9.28 24.71 3.65
N VAL A 76 -9.77 23.66 4.29
CA VAL A 76 -9.02 22.47 4.67
C VAL A 76 -9.55 21.28 3.87
N SER A 77 -8.66 20.56 3.20
CA SER A 77 -8.95 19.27 2.58
C SER A 77 -8.19 18.17 3.28
N SER A 78 -8.86 17.07 3.56
CA SER A 78 -8.25 15.87 4.15
C SER A 78 -8.37 14.72 3.16
N LYS A 79 -7.31 13.90 3.06
CA LYS A 79 -7.30 12.69 2.24
C LYS A 79 -6.60 11.59 3.01
N ASP A 80 -7.27 10.45 3.14
CA ASP A 80 -6.66 9.25 3.68
C ASP A 80 -5.94 8.49 2.56
N GLU A 81 -4.70 8.10 2.82
CA GLU A 81 -3.86 7.33 1.90
C GLU A 81 -3.28 6.12 2.62
N ASP A 82 -3.42 4.95 2.02
CA ASP A 82 -2.77 3.73 2.51
C ASP A 82 -1.29 3.74 2.13
N PHE A 83 -0.43 3.27 3.03
CA PHE A 83 1.01 3.17 2.82
C PHE A 83 1.53 1.82 3.30
N LEU A 84 2.63 1.33 2.71
CA LEU A 84 3.35 0.12 3.18
C LEU A 84 4.67 0.47 3.90
N ASP A 85 5.11 1.72 3.78
CA ASP A 85 6.20 2.31 4.54
C ASP A 85 5.88 3.76 4.90
N LEU A 86 6.43 4.25 6.00
CA LEU A 86 6.33 5.66 6.39
C LEU A 86 7.67 6.34 6.17
N SER A 87 7.74 7.14 5.12
CA SER A 87 8.87 8.03 4.87
C SER A 87 8.73 9.28 5.74
N VAL A 88 9.80 9.63 6.46
CA VAL A 88 9.77 10.70 7.46
C VAL A 88 10.89 11.70 7.16
N ASP A 89 10.52 12.98 7.08
CA ASP A 89 11.49 14.05 6.89
C ASP A 89 12.37 14.22 8.13
N VAL A 90 13.68 14.25 7.93
CA VAL A 90 14.67 14.36 9.01
C VAL A 90 15.26 15.76 9.08
N GLU A 91 15.01 16.45 10.19
CA GLU A 91 15.69 17.70 10.53
C GLU A 91 16.95 17.45 11.36
N GLN A 92 17.93 18.36 11.31
CA GLN A 92 19.19 18.18 12.02
C GLN A 92 19.01 18.13 13.55
N ASN A 93 19.68 17.17 14.19
CA ASN A 93 19.67 16.97 15.65
C ASN A 93 18.30 16.67 16.25
N THR A 94 17.37 16.12 15.45
CA THR A 94 16.05 15.71 15.93
C THR A 94 16.01 14.22 16.26
N SER A 95 15.05 13.82 17.10
CA SER A 95 14.78 12.42 17.43
C SER A 95 13.66 11.86 16.55
N ILE A 96 13.59 10.54 16.38
CA ILE A 96 12.49 9.88 15.66
C ILE A 96 11.11 10.31 16.20
N THR A 97 10.96 10.44 17.52
CA THR A 97 9.71 10.90 18.15
C THR A 97 9.33 12.33 17.79
N HIS A 98 10.26 13.15 17.30
CA HIS A 98 9.98 14.51 16.87
C HIS A 98 9.59 14.57 15.39
N CYS A 99 10.09 13.62 14.59
CA CYS A 99 9.77 13.54 13.18
C CYS A 99 8.43 12.82 12.89
N LEU A 100 7.85 12.17 13.92
CA LEU A 100 6.53 11.52 13.90
C LEU A 100 5.51 12.38 14.64
#